data_AF-A0A955PQJ6-F1
#
_entry.id   AF-A0A955PQJ6-F1
#
_cell.length_a   1.000
_cell.length_b   1.000
_cell.length_c   1.000
_cell.angle_alpha   90.00
_cell.angle_beta   90.00
_cell.angle_gamma   90.00
#
_symmetry.space_group_name_H-M   'P 1'
#
loop_
_entity.id
_entity.type
_entity.pdbx_description
1 polymer ?
#
loop_
_entity_poly.entity_id
_entity_poly.type
_entity_poly.pdbx_seq_one_letter_code
_entity_poly.pdbx_strand_id
1 'polypeptide(L)'
;GKSQIESDILEFGQELVDRFELGVEIQTVNLVEAQPPDAVQNAFKDVISAKEEKQEEINKAKGYENGEIPRAEGQAASLINEASGYYQERVLTAQGEIQKYSALLKEYRLSEEVTRYRLYLETMDEIFERADYTLIDKNLANILPMLHLSEEQVKPTKRVAPTVEETRNQTQ
;
A
#
# COMPACT_ATOMS: atom_id res chain seq x y z
N GLY A 1 -41.48 -26.60 13.00
CA GLY A 1 -42.41 -25.50 13.31
C GLY A 1 -43.50 -25.42 12.27
N LYS A 2 -43.25 -24.74 11.14
CA LYS A 2 -44.21 -24.52 10.06
C LYS A 2 -44.86 -25.81 9.50
N SER A 3 -44.04 -26.82 9.19
CA SER A 3 -44.53 -28.12 8.68
C SER A 3 -45.44 -28.88 9.66
N GLN A 4 -45.28 -28.71 10.98
CA GLN A 4 -46.13 -29.38 11.96
C GLN A 4 -47.54 -28.75 11.97
N ILE A 5 -47.59 -27.41 11.92
CA ILE A 5 -48.83 -26.63 11.92
C ILE A 5 -49.62 -26.87 10.62
N GLU A 6 -48.92 -27.00 9.49
CA GLU A 6 -49.55 -27.32 8.20
C GLU A 6 -50.19 -28.72 8.22
N SER A 7 -49.56 -29.71 8.86
CA SER A 7 -50.12 -31.05 9.04
C SER A 7 -51.35 -31.06 9.96
N ASP A 8 -51.31 -30.34 11.08
CA ASP A 8 -52.43 -30.28 12.01
C ASP A 8 -53.67 -29.60 11.38
N ILE A 9 -53.46 -28.59 10.55
CA ILE A 9 -54.54 -27.90 9.80
C ILE A 9 -55.10 -28.80 8.69
N LEU A 10 -54.24 -29.56 8.01
CA LEU A 10 -54.67 -30.53 7.00
C LEU A 10 -55.57 -31.60 7.61
N GLU A 11 -55.16 -32.18 8.73
CA GLU A 11 -55.91 -33.22 9.43
C GLU A 11 -57.28 -32.70 9.91
N PHE A 12 -57.30 -31.52 10.55
CA PHE A 12 -58.55 -30.90 10.99
C PHE A 12 -59.47 -30.49 9.84
N GLY A 13 -58.89 -29.99 8.74
CA GLY A 13 -59.63 -29.63 7.53
C GLY A 13 -60.27 -30.86 6.87
N GLN A 14 -59.53 -31.96 6.77
CA GLN A 14 -60.04 -33.20 6.20
C GLN A 14 -61.15 -33.80 7.08
N GLU A 15 -61.00 -33.79 8.40
CA GLU A 15 -62.03 -34.25 9.34
C GLU A 15 -63.35 -33.47 9.19
N LEU A 16 -63.28 -32.15 8.98
CA LEU A 16 -64.47 -31.33 8.75
C LEU A 16 -65.15 -31.66 7.42
N VAL A 17 -64.39 -31.80 6.34
CA VAL A 17 -64.92 -32.10 5.01
C VAL A 17 -65.56 -33.48 4.96
N ASP A 18 -64.96 -34.46 5.64
CA ASP A 18 -65.49 -35.82 5.78
C ASP A 18 -66.78 -35.84 6.62
N ARG A 19 -66.84 -35.04 7.70
CA ARG A 19 -68.03 -34.92 8.56
C ARG A 19 -69.23 -34.31 7.84
N PHE A 20 -68.99 -33.42 6.87
CA PHE A 20 -70.04 -32.83 6.04
C PHE A 20 -70.31 -33.64 4.76
N GLU A 21 -69.68 -34.82 4.59
CA GLU A 21 -69.83 -35.72 3.44
C GLU A 21 -69.65 -35.01 2.08
N LEU A 22 -68.76 -34.02 2.02
CA LEU A 22 -68.60 -33.17 0.84
C LEU A 22 -67.88 -33.88 -0.33
N GLY A 23 -67.25 -35.03 -0.08
CA GLY A 23 -66.58 -35.85 -1.09
C GLY A 23 -65.32 -35.21 -1.71
N VAL A 24 -64.65 -34.32 -0.96
CA VAL A 24 -63.44 -33.59 -1.41
C VAL A 24 -62.25 -33.99 -0.55
N GLU A 25 -61.07 -34.14 -1.18
CA GLU A 25 -59.80 -34.46 -0.50
C GLU A 25 -58.86 -33.25 -0.55
N ILE A 26 -58.32 -32.83 0.60
CA ILE A 26 -57.40 -31.70 0.71
C ILE A 26 -55.97 -32.20 0.52
N GLN A 27 -55.33 -31.81 -0.59
CA GLN A 27 -53.98 -32.29 -0.91
C GLN A 27 -52.85 -31.49 -0.23
N THR A 28 -52.98 -30.16 -0.17
CA THR A 28 -51.94 -29.27 0.37
C THR A 28 -52.54 -28.03 1.01
N VAL A 29 -52.07 -27.67 2.21
CA VAL A 29 -52.36 -26.39 2.87
C VAL A 29 -51.09 -25.54 2.83
N ASN A 30 -51.19 -24.36 2.22
CA ASN A 30 -50.12 -23.38 2.22
C ASN A 30 -50.39 -22.34 3.30
N LEU A 31 -49.55 -22.26 4.33
CA LEU A 31 -49.65 -21.20 5.32
C LEU A 31 -49.13 -19.89 4.72
N VAL A 32 -50.03 -18.92 4.51
CA VAL A 32 -49.66 -17.57 4.08
C VAL A 32 -48.90 -16.90 5.23
N GLU A 33 -47.70 -16.40 4.95
CA GLU A 33 -46.95 -15.62 5.93
C GLU A 33 -47.74 -14.37 6.31
N ALA A 34 -48.08 -14.27 7.60
CA ALA A 34 -48.78 -13.11 8.14
C ALA A 34 -47.83 -11.91 8.15
N GLN A 35 -48.06 -10.95 7.26
CA GLN A 35 -47.41 -9.64 7.35
C GLN A 35 -48.03 -8.82 8.49
N PRO A 36 -47.22 -8.07 9.26
CA PRO A 36 -47.74 -7.18 10.30
C PRO A 36 -48.70 -6.15 9.72
N PRO A 37 -49.77 -5.74 10.43
CA PRO A 37 -50.64 -4.66 10.00
C PRO A 37 -49.84 -3.37 9.77
N ASP A 38 -50.20 -2.57 8.76
CA ASP A 38 -49.44 -1.37 8.35
C ASP A 38 -49.18 -0.39 9.51
N ALA A 39 -50.04 -0.39 10.53
CA ALA A 39 -49.93 0.46 11.72
C ALA A 39 -48.67 0.23 12.58
N VAL A 40 -48.02 -0.95 12.49
CA VAL A 40 -46.87 -1.31 13.35
C VAL A 40 -45.58 -1.64 12.60
N GLN A 41 -45.60 -1.71 11.26
CA GLN A 41 -44.42 -2.06 10.46
C GLN A 41 -43.25 -1.10 10.67
N ASN A 42 -43.51 0.21 10.80
CA ASN A 42 -42.46 1.21 11.02
C ASN A 42 -41.69 0.97 12.32
N ALA A 43 -42.40 0.73 13.44
CA ALA A 43 -41.76 0.48 14.73
C ALA A 43 -40.92 -0.81 14.75
N PHE A 44 -41.36 -1.86 14.04
CA PHE A 44 -40.56 -3.08 13.89
C PHE A 44 -39.34 -2.88 13.01
N LYS A 45 -39.49 -2.13 11.91
CA LYS A 45 -38.38 -1.79 11.02
C LYS A 45 -37.31 -0.99 11.76
N ASP A 46 -37.71 -0.03 12.58
CA ASP A 46 -36.77 0.79 13.37
C ASP A 46 -35.95 -0.06 14.35
N VAL A 47 -36.56 -1.04 15.01
CA VAL A 47 -35.84 -1.94 15.95
C VAL A 47 -34.84 -2.84 15.21
N ILE A 48 -35.19 -3.30 14.02
CA ILE A 48 -34.29 -4.13 13.19
C ILE A 48 -33.12 -3.27 12.69
N SER A 49 -33.41 -2.10 12.12
CA SER A 49 -32.37 -1.18 11.64
C SER A 49 -31.42 -0.74 12.75
N ALA A 50 -31.94 -0.41 13.94
CA ALA A 50 -31.10 -0.06 15.09
C ALA A 50 -30.19 -1.21 15.55
N LYS A 51 -30.66 -2.47 15.45
CA LYS A 51 -29.82 -3.65 15.73
C LYS A 51 -28.73 -3.83 14.68
N GLU A 52 -29.04 -3.62 13.40
CA GLU A 52 -28.07 -3.70 12.32
C GLU A 52 -27.01 -2.61 12.44
N GLU A 53 -27.40 -1.36 12.66
CA GLU A 53 -26.48 -0.24 12.89
C GLU A 53 -25.55 -0.50 14.08
N LYS A 54 -26.09 -0.96 15.22
CA LYS A 54 -25.28 -1.33 16.37
C LYS A 54 -24.26 -2.41 16.02
N GLN A 55 -24.68 -3.43 15.28
CA GLN A 55 -23.79 -4.52 14.89
C GLN A 55 -22.71 -4.04 13.91
N GLU A 56 -23.07 -3.16 12.98
CA GLU A 56 -22.14 -2.52 12.05
C GLU A 56 -21.10 -1.68 12.80
N GLU A 57 -21.53 -0.87 13.77
CA GLU A 57 -20.63 -0.04 14.58
C GLU A 57 -19.66 -0.89 15.40
N ILE A 58 -20.14 -1.96 16.02
CA ILE A 58 -19.27 -2.93 16.72
C ILE A 58 -18.26 -3.57 15.76
N ASN A 59 -18.68 -3.93 14.55
CA ASN A 59 -17.80 -4.54 13.55
C ASN A 59 -16.74 -3.54 13.07
N LYS A 60 -17.11 -2.27 12.87
CA LYS A 60 -16.16 -1.19 12.53
C LYS A 60 -15.13 -0.98 13.64
N ALA A 61 -15.56 -0.93 14.90
CA ALA A 61 -14.67 -0.79 16.04
C ALA A 61 -13.68 -1.96 16.16
N LYS A 62 -14.17 -3.20 16.01
CA LYS A 62 -13.31 -4.39 15.96
C LYS A 62 -12.34 -4.37 14.79
N GLY A 63 -12.80 -3.92 13.61
CA GLY A 63 -11.94 -3.77 12.43
C GLY A 63 -10.83 -2.74 12.66
N TYR A 64 -11.14 -1.65 13.35
CA TYR A 64 -10.16 -0.62 13.72
C TYR A 64 -9.13 -1.15 14.73
N GLU A 65 -9.59 -1.82 15.80
CA GLU A 65 -8.71 -2.43 16.81
C GLU A 65 -7.79 -3.49 16.20
N ASN A 66 -8.34 -4.35 15.33
CA ASN A 66 -7.56 -5.35 14.61
C ASN A 66 -6.61 -4.75 13.55
N GLY A 67 -6.76 -3.48 13.20
CA GLY A 67 -5.97 -2.80 12.17
C GLY A 67 -4.83 -1.96 12.74
N GLU A 68 -5.09 -1.17 13.77
CA GLU A 68 -4.12 -0.20 14.31
C GLU A 68 -2.92 -0.88 14.98
N ILE A 69 -3.15 -1.90 15.82
CA ILE A 69 -2.06 -2.58 16.55
C ILE A 69 -1.09 -3.25 15.56
N PRO A 70 -1.53 -4.11 14.61
CA PRO A 70 -0.61 -4.72 13.66
C PRO A 70 0.07 -3.71 12.73
N ARG A 71 -0.60 -2.60 12.42
CA ARG A 71 -0.01 -1.52 11.61
C ARG A 71 1.14 -0.84 12.35
N ALA A 72 0.95 -0.50 13.63
CA ALA A 72 1.99 0.09 14.46
C ALA A 72 3.17 -0.88 14.66
N GLU A 73 2.89 -2.16 14.90
CA GLU A 73 3.93 -3.20 14.99
C GLU A 73 4.71 -3.36 13.67
N GLY A 74 4.02 -3.36 12.53
CA GLY A 74 4.64 -3.41 11.21
C GLY A 74 5.53 -2.20 10.93
N GLN A 75 5.08 -1.00 11.31
CA GLN A 75 5.89 0.23 11.19
C GLN A 75 7.13 0.17 12.08
N ALA A 76 6.99 -0.27 13.33
CA ALA A 76 8.13 -0.42 14.25
C ALA A 76 9.14 -1.44 13.71
N ALA A 77 8.68 -2.59 13.23
CA ALA A 77 9.55 -3.61 12.64
C ALA A 77 10.26 -3.10 11.38
N SER A 78 9.55 -2.34 10.53
CA SER A 78 10.13 -1.71 9.34
C SER A 78 11.25 -0.74 9.72
N LEU A 79 11.03 0.11 10.72
CA LEU A 79 12.02 1.08 11.19
C LEU A 79 13.27 0.39 11.74
N ILE A 80 13.10 -0.69 12.52
CA ILE A 80 14.22 -1.46 13.07
C ILE A 80 15.00 -2.14 11.94
N ASN A 81 14.33 -2.70 10.94
CA ASN A 81 14.97 -3.33 9.80
C ASN A 81 15.76 -2.33 8.95
N GLU A 82 15.19 -1.14 8.71
CA GLU A 82 15.86 -0.07 8.00
C GLU A 82 17.10 0.42 8.76
N ALA A 83 16.99 0.64 10.06
CA ALA A 83 18.12 1.03 10.91
C ALA A 83 19.21 -0.04 10.93
N SER A 84 18.83 -1.32 11.02
CA SER A 84 19.77 -2.45 10.99
C SER A 84 20.45 -2.57 9.63
N GLY A 85 19.70 -2.37 8.54
CA GLY A 85 20.22 -2.33 7.17
C GLY A 85 21.23 -1.21 6.99
N TYR A 86 20.89 0.01 7.40
CA TYR A 86 21.77 1.17 7.33
C TYR A 86 23.05 0.98 8.15
N TYR A 87 22.92 0.44 9.37
CA TYR A 87 24.08 0.11 10.20
C TYR A 87 25.01 -0.90 9.49
N GLN A 88 24.45 -1.97 8.96
CA GLN A 88 25.21 -3.00 8.27
C GLN A 88 25.88 -2.46 7.00
N GLU A 89 25.17 -1.66 6.20
CA GLU A 89 25.70 -0.97 5.04
C GLU A 89 26.88 -0.07 5.42
N ARG A 90 26.72 0.76 6.46
CA ARG A 90 27.78 1.64 6.97
C ARG A 90 29.02 0.86 7.39
N VAL A 91 28.85 -0.25 8.10
CA VAL A 91 29.96 -1.11 8.53
C VAL A 91 30.65 -1.76 7.34
N LEU A 92 29.88 -2.31 6.39
CA LEU A 92 30.44 -2.98 5.21
C LEU A 92 31.15 -2.00 4.29
N THR A 93 30.59 -0.82 4.07
CA THR A 93 31.22 0.26 3.29
C THR A 93 32.53 0.68 3.93
N ALA A 94 32.54 0.92 5.25
CA ALA A 94 33.77 1.26 5.97
C ALA A 94 34.83 0.14 5.87
N GLN A 95 34.42 -1.13 6.00
CA GLN A 95 35.32 -2.27 5.83
C GLN A 95 35.87 -2.36 4.40
N GLY A 96 35.04 -2.16 3.38
CA GLY A 96 35.44 -2.14 1.97
C GLY A 96 36.41 -1.01 1.67
N GLU A 97 36.17 0.19 2.20
CA GLU A 97 37.07 1.34 2.09
C GLU A 97 38.42 1.06 2.75
N ILE A 98 38.43 0.48 3.96
CA ILE A 98 39.67 0.08 4.65
C ILE A 98 40.43 -0.95 3.83
N GLN A 99 39.74 -1.95 3.25
CA GLN A 99 40.37 -2.95 2.40
C GLN A 99 40.99 -2.31 1.16
N LYS A 100 40.25 -1.45 0.45
CA LYS A 100 40.75 -0.69 -0.71
C LYS A 100 41.97 0.15 -0.34
N TYR A 101 41.91 0.87 0.78
CA TYR A 101 43.02 1.69 1.26
C TYR A 101 44.25 0.84 1.62
N SER A 102 44.06 -0.29 2.30
CA SER A 102 45.16 -1.18 2.67
C SER A 102 45.87 -1.78 1.45
N ALA A 103 45.11 -2.14 0.41
CA ALA A 103 45.64 -2.61 -0.86
C ALA A 103 46.43 -1.51 -1.58
N LEU A 104 45.86 -0.30 -1.66
CA LEU A 104 46.52 0.86 -2.25
C LEU A 104 47.82 1.21 -1.51
N LEU A 105 47.80 1.22 -0.17
CA LEU A 105 48.98 1.50 0.65
C LEU A 105 50.09 0.46 0.42
N LYS A 106 49.73 -0.80 0.23
CA LYS A 106 50.68 -1.87 -0.09
C LYS A 106 51.36 -1.63 -1.43
N GLU A 107 50.60 -1.25 -2.47
CA GLU A 107 51.14 -0.93 -3.79
C GLU A 107 51.99 0.35 -3.77
N TYR A 108 51.52 1.38 -3.07
CA TYR A 108 52.22 2.65 -2.90
C TYR A 108 53.60 2.46 -2.26
N ARG A 109 53.70 1.59 -1.25
CA ARG A 109 54.98 1.23 -0.62
C ARG A 109 55.92 0.47 -1.55
N LEU A 110 55.39 -0.24 -2.54
CA LEU A 110 56.19 -0.99 -3.51
C LEU A 110 56.70 -0.10 -4.65
N SER A 111 55.86 0.81 -5.17
CA SER A 111 56.22 1.72 -6.25
C SER A 111 55.49 3.06 -6.12
N GLU A 112 56.16 4.01 -5.49
CA GLU A 112 55.54 5.28 -5.09
C GLU A 112 55.18 6.19 -6.28
N GLU A 113 56.13 6.39 -7.21
CA GLU A 113 55.90 7.27 -8.37
C GLU A 113 54.81 6.76 -9.30
N VAL A 114 54.83 5.45 -9.61
CA VAL A 114 53.88 4.86 -10.56
C VAL A 114 52.46 4.90 -9.99
N THR A 115 52.30 4.61 -8.70
CA THR A 115 50.99 4.66 -8.03
C THR A 115 50.44 6.08 -7.96
N ARG A 116 51.27 7.09 -7.64
CA ARG A 116 50.83 8.50 -7.66
C ARG A 116 50.41 8.96 -9.05
N TYR A 117 51.20 8.62 -10.07
CA TYR A 117 50.90 9.00 -11.45
C TYR A 117 49.62 8.33 -11.95
N ARG A 118 49.41 7.03 -11.66
CA ARG A 118 48.16 6.34 -11.98
C ARG A 118 46.96 7.00 -11.32
N LEU A 119 47.02 7.28 -10.01
CA LEU A 119 45.93 7.93 -9.29
C LEU A 119 45.58 9.30 -9.90
N TYR A 120 46.59 10.08 -10.26
CA TYR A 120 46.39 11.36 -10.95
C TYR A 120 45.65 11.19 -12.27
N LEU A 121 46.08 10.25 -13.11
CA LEU A 121 45.42 9.98 -14.40
C LEU A 121 43.97 9.49 -14.20
N GLU A 122 43.72 8.56 -13.28
CA GLU A 122 42.36 8.08 -12.96
C GLU A 122 41.46 9.22 -12.48
N THR A 123 41.95 10.08 -11.57
CA THR A 123 41.17 11.23 -11.09
C THR A 123 40.89 12.25 -12.20
N MET A 124 41.83 12.47 -13.12
CA MET A 124 41.61 13.35 -14.25
C MET A 124 40.62 12.75 -15.26
N ASP A 125 40.65 11.43 -15.45
CA ASP A 125 39.67 10.73 -16.29
C ASP A 125 38.24 10.91 -15.75
N GLU A 126 38.03 10.70 -14.44
CA GLU A 126 36.72 10.93 -13.79
C GLU A 126 36.24 12.39 -13.90
N ILE A 127 37.16 13.35 -13.79
CA ILE A 127 36.84 14.78 -13.93
C ILE A 127 36.47 15.09 -15.39
N PHE A 128 37.23 14.57 -16.35
CA PHE A 128 36.98 14.79 -17.77
C PHE A 128 35.70 14.09 -18.25
N GLU A 129 35.31 12.96 -17.67
CA GLU A 129 34.02 12.32 -17.98
C GLU A 129 32.81 13.19 -17.56
N ARG A 130 32.95 13.97 -16.49
CA ARG A 130 31.89 14.82 -15.94
C ARG A 130 31.92 16.27 -16.45
N ALA A 131 32.98 16.67 -17.15
CA ALA A 131 33.16 18.03 -17.63
C ALA A 131 32.96 18.13 -19.13
N ASP A 132 32.19 19.11 -19.58
CA ASP A 132 32.17 19.50 -21.00
C ASP A 132 33.43 20.31 -21.29
N TYR A 133 34.47 19.67 -21.83
CA TYR A 133 35.70 20.34 -22.23
C TYR A 133 35.89 20.35 -23.74
N THR A 134 36.28 21.51 -24.28
CA THR A 134 36.67 21.68 -25.68
C THR A 134 38.18 21.83 -25.75
N LEU A 135 38.87 20.84 -26.31
CA LEU A 135 40.31 20.87 -26.48
C LEU A 135 40.68 21.74 -27.70
N ILE A 136 41.29 22.91 -27.47
CA ILE A 136 41.73 23.81 -28.53
C ILE A 136 43.26 23.74 -28.61
N ASP A 137 43.76 23.16 -29.70
CA ASP A 137 45.19 23.12 -29.99
C ASP A 137 45.69 24.52 -30.38
N LYS A 138 46.82 24.94 -29.79
CA LYS A 138 47.43 26.26 -29.98
C LYS A 138 47.87 26.52 -31.43
N ASN A 139 48.03 25.47 -32.24
CA ASN A 139 48.35 25.60 -33.67
C ASN A 139 47.11 25.84 -34.57
N LEU A 140 45.89 25.74 -34.04
CA LEU A 140 44.64 26.00 -34.76
C LEU A 140 44.16 27.44 -34.46
N ALA A 141 44.86 28.42 -35.00
CA ALA A 141 44.68 29.85 -34.69
C ALA A 141 43.36 30.50 -35.18
N ASN A 142 42.35 29.75 -35.66
CA ASN A 142 41.14 30.34 -36.24
C ASN A 142 39.90 29.42 -36.26
N ILE A 143 39.63 28.69 -35.18
CA ILE A 143 38.28 28.15 -34.96
C ILE A 143 37.66 28.83 -33.75
N LEU A 144 36.68 29.70 -34.00
CA LEU A 144 35.72 30.08 -32.98
C LEU A 144 35.03 28.78 -32.55
N PRO A 145 35.10 28.37 -31.27
CA PRO A 145 34.28 27.27 -30.80
C PRO A 145 32.84 27.74 -30.90
N MET A 146 32.14 27.31 -31.95
CA MET A 146 30.69 27.39 -31.96
C MET A 146 30.23 26.46 -30.84
N LEU A 147 29.92 27.04 -29.69
CA LEU A 147 29.17 26.38 -28.65
C LEU A 147 27.82 26.05 -29.29
N HIS A 148 27.65 24.82 -29.74
CA HIS A 148 26.35 24.35 -30.19
C HIS A 148 25.47 24.32 -28.93
N LEU A 149 24.69 25.39 -28.69
CA LEU A 149 23.51 25.26 -27.85
C LEU A 149 22.55 24.37 -28.62
N SER A 150 22.81 23.07 -28.62
CA SER A 150 21.78 22.09 -28.92
C SER A 150 20.67 22.34 -27.92
N GLU A 151 19.50 22.71 -28.46
CA GLU A 151 18.25 22.85 -27.73
C GLU A 151 18.18 21.85 -26.60
N GLU A 152 18.02 22.42 -25.41
CA GLU A 152 17.77 21.75 -24.17
C GLU A 152 16.59 20.79 -24.35
N GLN A 153 16.88 19.53 -24.69
CA GLN A 153 15.96 18.44 -24.42
C GLN A 153 15.99 18.23 -22.91
N VAL A 154 15.23 19.08 -22.21
CA VAL A 154 14.87 18.92 -20.81
C VAL A 154 14.25 17.52 -20.68
N LYS A 155 15.08 16.53 -20.31
CA LYS A 155 14.56 15.25 -19.81
C LYS A 155 13.78 15.61 -18.55
N PRO A 156 12.46 15.34 -18.46
CA PRO A 156 11.70 15.66 -17.28
C PRO A 156 12.25 14.82 -16.13
N THR A 157 13.04 15.46 -15.26
CA THR A 157 13.38 14.94 -13.96
C THR A 157 12.05 14.75 -13.25
N LYS A 158 11.63 13.49 -13.05
CA LYS A 158 10.53 13.17 -12.15
C LYS A 158 10.89 13.79 -10.79
N ARG A 159 10.29 14.94 -10.48
CA ARG A 159 10.21 15.45 -9.12
C ARG A 159 9.49 14.40 -8.30
N VAL A 160 10.24 13.64 -7.53
CA VAL A 160 9.67 12.96 -6.36
C VAL A 160 9.30 14.10 -5.41
N ALA A 161 8.01 14.35 -5.25
CA ALA A 161 7.51 15.36 -4.34
C ALA A 161 7.89 14.97 -2.90
N PRO A 162 8.36 15.90 -2.06
CA PRO A 162 8.34 15.68 -0.63
C PRO A 162 6.87 15.75 -0.17
N THR A 163 6.31 14.59 0.16
CA THR A 163 5.12 14.49 0.98
C THR A 163 5.49 14.96 2.39
N VAL A 164 5.05 16.16 2.78
CA VAL A 164 4.89 16.52 4.19
C VAL A 164 3.54 17.22 4.36
N GLU A 165 2.58 16.38 4.72
CA GLU A 165 1.46 16.58 5.63
C GLU A 165 0.93 18.00 5.90
N GLU A 166 -0.36 18.13 5.57
CA GLU A 166 -1.33 19.04 6.14
C GLU A 166 -1.19 19.18 7.66
N THR A 167 -0.96 20.40 8.13
CA THR A 167 -1.49 20.82 9.43
C THR A 167 -2.59 21.84 9.18
N ARG A 168 -3.83 21.41 9.41
CA ARG A 168 -4.98 22.26 9.69
C ARG A 168 -4.58 23.36 10.68
N ASN A 169 -4.98 24.61 10.44
CA ASN A 169 -5.86 25.35 11.37
C ASN A 169 -6.02 26.83 10.99
N GLN A 170 -7.23 27.32 11.30
CA GLN A 170 -7.64 28.70 11.58
C GLN A 170 -8.29 29.54 10.45
N THR A 171 -9.63 29.55 10.55
CA THR A 171 -10.47 30.75 10.72
C THR A 171 -10.79 31.58 9.47
N GLN A 172 -11.98 31.34 8.91
CA GLN A 172 -13.12 32.27 8.94
C GLN A 172 -14.43 31.49 8.79
#